data_AF-A0A9D4CXE2-F1
#
_entry.id   AF-A0A9D4CXE2-F1
#
_cell.length_a   1.000
_cell.length_b   1.000
_cell.length_c   1.000
_cell.angle_alpha   90.00
_cell.angle_beta   90.00
_cell.angle_gamma   90.00
#
_symmetry.space_group_name_H-M   'P 1'
#
loop_
_entity.id
_entity.type
_entity.pdbx_description
1 polymer ?
#
loop_
_entity_poly.entity_id
_entity_poly.type
_entity_poly.pdbx_seq_one_letter_code
_entity_poly.pdbx_strand_id
1 'polypeptide(L)'
;MMKAHYFTDPSDRKYSVRNNDDCKSSNVVYAVNCRRCRKFVYVGETGGTLYQRHLLNLSRIRTQHSDPIAEHFYTDGHSMDDFQIMGLEKLSGSDEYRKTMEQLWKAKLRTYRPYGINVQDLHRYFQKFYIFVHGETTSMLAFKQRPIKATLRINYAYDA
;
A
#
# COMPACT_ATOMS: atom_id res chain seq x y z
N MET A 1 6.29 19.51 19.61
CA MET A 1 5.30 19.67 18.52
C MET A 1 5.85 19.01 17.26
N MET A 2 5.25 17.90 16.80
CA MET A 2 5.61 17.33 15.49
C MET A 2 4.94 18.17 14.38
N LYS A 3 5.76 18.74 13.50
CA LYS A 3 5.31 19.56 12.35
C LYS A 3 4.36 18.74 11.47
N ALA A 4 3.32 19.37 10.94
CA ALA A 4 2.49 18.77 9.90
C ALA A 4 3.40 18.26 8.77
N HIS A 5 3.36 16.96 8.52
CA HIS A 5 4.08 16.38 7.40
C HIS A 5 3.23 16.55 6.16
N TYR A 6 3.80 17.21 5.15
CA TYR A 6 3.23 17.27 3.82
C TYR A 6 3.94 16.25 2.95
N PHE A 7 3.18 15.64 2.07
CA PHE A 7 3.75 14.87 0.99
C PHE A 7 3.06 15.25 -0.31
N THR A 8 3.77 14.98 -1.39
CA THR A 8 3.28 15.25 -2.74
C THR A 8 3.08 13.93 -3.47
N ASP A 9 1.95 13.75 -4.14
CA ASP A 9 1.78 12.62 -5.05
C ASP A 9 2.53 12.85 -6.38
N PRO A 10 2.60 11.84 -7.27
CA PRO A 10 3.23 12.02 -8.59
C PRO A 10 2.57 13.06 -9.51
N SER A 11 1.40 13.60 -9.14
CA SER A 11 0.69 14.67 -9.88
C SER A 11 0.91 16.06 -9.25
N ASP A 12 1.94 16.19 -8.40
CA ASP A 12 2.28 17.40 -7.63
C ASP A 12 1.19 17.86 -6.63
N ARG A 13 0.22 17.00 -6.29
CA ARG A 13 -0.80 17.35 -5.29
C ARG A 13 -0.25 17.16 -3.88
N LYS A 14 -0.35 18.20 -3.07
CA LYS A 14 0.07 18.17 -1.66
C LYS A 14 -1.02 17.66 -0.75
N TYR A 15 -0.67 16.74 0.14
CA TYR A 15 -1.54 16.20 1.16
C TYR A 15 -0.99 16.56 2.53
N SER A 16 -1.84 17.12 3.39
CA SER A 16 -1.52 17.30 4.80
C SER A 16 -1.82 16.01 5.56
N VAL A 17 -0.80 15.39 6.14
CA VAL A 17 -1.04 14.37 7.16
C VAL A 17 -1.38 15.10 8.45
N ARG A 18 -2.64 14.98 8.89
CA ARG A 18 -3.06 15.50 10.18
C ARG A 18 -2.48 14.56 11.25
N ASN A 19 -1.42 15.01 11.91
CA ASN A 19 -0.66 14.27 12.93
C ASN A 19 -1.47 13.96 14.21
N ASN A 20 -2.54 13.17 14.11
CA ASN A 20 -3.10 12.51 15.31
C ASN A 20 -2.51 11.11 15.54
N ASP A 21 -1.56 10.71 14.68
CA ASP A 21 -0.95 9.40 14.67
C ASP A 21 0.53 9.53 15.05
N ASP A 22 0.90 8.83 16.11
CA ASP A 22 2.26 8.69 16.61
C ASP A 22 2.72 7.23 16.50
N CYS A 23 3.93 6.93 16.97
CA CYS A 23 4.45 5.57 16.95
C CYS A 23 3.61 4.58 17.77
N LYS A 24 2.79 5.05 18.72
CA LYS A 24 1.93 4.24 19.57
C LYS A 24 0.56 3.98 18.94
N SER A 25 0.24 4.63 17.83
CA SER A 25 -1.06 4.48 17.18
C SER A 25 -1.21 3.11 16.52
N SER A 26 -2.33 2.45 16.82
CA SER A 26 -2.77 1.17 16.27
C SER A 26 -3.96 1.35 15.34
N ASN A 27 -4.31 0.30 14.58
CA ASN A 27 -5.36 0.35 13.56
C ASN A 27 -5.11 1.45 12.51
N VAL A 28 -3.91 1.45 11.92
CA VAL A 28 -3.40 2.53 11.05
C VAL A 28 -3.14 2.02 9.63
N VAL A 29 -3.51 2.80 8.63
CA VAL A 29 -2.94 2.73 7.29
C VAL A 29 -1.71 3.62 7.24
N TYR A 30 -0.59 3.08 6.76
CA TYR A 30 0.70 3.77 6.73
C TYR A 30 1.30 3.75 5.32
N ALA A 31 2.21 4.69 5.07
CA ALA A 31 3.06 4.70 3.89
C ALA A 31 4.53 4.53 4.26
N VAL A 32 5.30 3.97 3.33
CA VAL A 32 6.76 4.00 3.35
C VAL A 32 7.23 5.04 2.34
N ASN A 33 7.97 6.02 2.84
CA ASN A 33 8.71 6.99 2.02
C ASN A 33 10.14 6.49 1.83
N CYS A 34 10.62 6.59 0.60
CA CYS A 34 12.03 6.39 0.29
C CYS A 34 12.64 7.75 -0.04
N ARG A 35 13.62 8.19 0.77
CA ARG A 35 14.27 9.50 0.62
C ARG A 35 14.99 9.63 -0.72
N ARG A 36 15.65 8.56 -1.16
CA ARG A 36 16.35 8.50 -2.45
C ARG A 36 15.40 8.59 -3.64
N CYS A 37 14.26 7.87 -3.59
CA CYS A 37 13.21 7.97 -4.60
C CYS A 37 12.39 9.27 -4.52
N ARG A 38 12.47 10.00 -3.39
CA ARG A 38 11.72 11.23 -3.09
C ARG A 38 10.20 11.06 -3.21
N LYS A 39 9.68 9.89 -2.88
CA LYS A 39 8.24 9.58 -2.95
C LYS A 39 7.84 8.50 -1.96
N PHE A 40 6.53 8.35 -1.76
CA PHE A 40 6.00 7.13 -1.18
C PHE A 40 6.07 5.98 -2.18
N VAL A 41 6.66 4.88 -1.74
CA VAL A 41 6.88 3.70 -2.58
C VAL A 41 5.91 2.57 -2.22
N TYR A 42 5.42 2.53 -0.98
CA TYR A 42 4.56 1.46 -0.48
C TYR A 42 3.48 2.02 0.45
N VAL A 43 2.29 1.40 0.43
CA VAL A 43 1.22 1.58 1.42
C VAL A 43 0.89 0.22 2.02
N GLY A 44 0.71 0.20 3.34
CA GLY A 44 0.30 -0.98 4.10
C GLY A 44 -0.66 -0.65 5.24
N GLU A 45 -1.17 -1.68 5.90
CA GLU A 45 -1.97 -1.55 7.12
C GLU A 45 -1.37 -2.30 8.30
N THR A 46 -1.75 -1.88 9.51
CA THR A 46 -1.44 -2.61 10.73
C THR A 46 -2.57 -2.49 11.76
N GLY A 47 -2.99 -3.63 12.31
CA GLY A 47 -3.82 -3.68 13.52
C GLY A 47 -3.01 -3.39 14.80
N GLY A 48 -1.73 -3.81 14.81
CA GLY A 48 -0.77 -3.45 15.87
C GLY A 48 -0.30 -2.00 15.75
N THR A 49 0.63 -1.58 16.61
CA THR A 49 1.15 -0.22 16.61
C THR A 49 2.03 0.08 15.39
N LEU A 50 2.08 1.34 14.98
CA LEU A 50 3.00 1.81 13.94
C LEU A 50 4.47 1.56 14.31
N TYR A 51 4.82 1.65 15.60
CA TYR A 51 6.14 1.32 16.13
C TYR A 51 6.52 -0.15 15.87
N GLN A 52 5.64 -1.10 16.23
CA GLN A 52 5.88 -2.52 15.97
C GLN A 52 6.06 -2.79 14.47
N ARG A 53 5.25 -2.13 13.63
CA ARG A 53 5.39 -2.25 12.18
C ARG A 53 6.71 -1.67 11.68
N HIS A 54 7.15 -0.54 12.22
CA HIS A 54 8.42 0.07 11.91
C HIS A 54 9.58 -0.88 12.23
N LEU A 55 9.65 -1.41 13.45
CA LEU A 55 10.68 -2.36 13.87
C LEU A 55 10.70 -3.63 13.01
N LEU A 56 9.53 -4.19 12.69
CA LEU A 56 9.42 -5.36 11.83
C LEU A 56 10.01 -5.10 10.45
N ASN A 57 9.70 -3.95 9.84
CA ASN A 57 10.25 -3.58 8.54
C ASN A 57 11.78 -3.37 8.61
N LEU A 58 12.29 -2.69 9.64
CA LEU A 58 13.74 -2.55 9.85
C LEU A 58 14.43 -3.91 9.98
N SER A 59 13.83 -4.83 10.76
CA SER A 59 14.36 -6.19 10.90
C SER A 59 14.39 -6.91 9.55
N ARG A 60 13.31 -6.84 8.77
CA ARG A 60 13.21 -7.48 7.46
C ARG A 60 14.21 -6.94 6.44
N ILE A 61 14.44 -5.63 6.44
CA ILE A 61 15.50 -5.00 5.63
C ILE A 61 16.86 -5.55 6.03
N ARG A 62 17.17 -5.58 7.34
CA ARG A 62 18.44 -6.08 7.87
C ARG A 62 18.69 -7.56 7.55
N THR A 63 17.63 -8.37 7.59
CA THR A 63 17.70 -9.81 7.31
C THR A 63 17.44 -10.15 5.84
N GLN A 64 17.38 -9.15 4.95
CA GLN A 64 17.19 -9.33 3.50
C GLN A 64 15.99 -10.22 3.16
N HIS A 65 14.87 -9.97 3.82
CA HIS A 65 13.63 -10.72 3.58
C HIS A 65 13.11 -10.46 2.16
N SER A 66 12.49 -11.45 1.51
CA SER A 66 11.99 -11.35 0.12
C SER A 66 10.64 -10.63 -0.02
N ASP A 67 10.36 -9.66 0.86
CA ASP A 67 9.17 -8.82 0.72
C ASP A 67 9.50 -7.51 0.00
N PRO A 68 8.53 -6.87 -0.68
CA PRO A 68 8.83 -5.73 -1.53
C PRO A 68 9.50 -4.55 -0.81
N ILE A 69 9.20 -4.33 0.48
CA ILE A 69 9.83 -3.27 1.26
C ILE A 69 11.29 -3.63 1.46
N ALA A 70 11.57 -4.81 2.02
CA ALA A 70 12.93 -5.24 2.29
C ALA A 70 13.77 -5.22 1.01
N GLU A 71 13.32 -5.87 -0.06
CA GLU A 71 13.97 -5.86 -1.38
C GLU A 71 14.35 -4.44 -1.80
N HIS A 72 13.41 -3.50 -1.78
CA HIS A 72 13.67 -2.13 -2.20
C HIS A 72 14.80 -1.43 -1.43
N PHE A 73 14.99 -1.72 -0.14
CA PHE A 73 15.96 -1.03 0.72
C PHE A 73 17.26 -1.79 0.95
N TYR A 74 17.41 -3.03 0.48
CA TYR A 74 18.71 -3.71 0.43
C TYR A 74 19.24 -3.89 -1.00
N THR A 75 18.46 -3.57 -2.04
CA THR A 75 18.88 -3.61 -3.45
C THR A 75 19.08 -2.21 -4.07
N ASP A 76 19.72 -2.17 -5.24
CA ASP A 76 19.78 -1.01 -6.16
C ASP A 76 20.24 0.32 -5.55
N GLY A 77 21.15 0.28 -4.58
CA GLY A 77 21.78 1.48 -4.01
C GLY A 77 20.88 2.29 -3.08
N HIS A 78 19.81 1.68 -2.56
CA HIS A 78 19.07 2.18 -1.42
C HIS A 78 19.60 1.57 -0.12
N SER A 79 19.32 2.19 1.02
CA SER A 79 19.66 1.62 2.32
C SER A 79 18.56 1.87 3.35
N MET A 80 18.75 1.30 4.54
CA MET A 80 17.90 1.59 5.70
C MET A 80 17.86 3.09 6.06
N ASP A 81 18.88 3.88 5.70
CA ASP A 81 18.91 5.33 5.95
C ASP A 81 17.92 6.11 5.07
N ASP A 82 17.51 5.51 3.95
CA ASP A 82 16.48 6.03 3.04
C ASP A 82 15.07 5.68 3.50
N PHE A 83 14.91 4.74 4.44
CA PHE A 83 13.62 4.22 4.89
C PHE A 83 12.95 5.16 5.88
N GLN A 84 11.71 5.57 5.59
CA GLN A 84 10.85 6.28 6.53
C GLN A 84 9.43 5.70 6.49
N ILE A 85 8.80 5.61 7.67
CA ILE A 85 7.39 5.22 7.79
C ILE A 85 6.56 6.41 8.27
N MET A 86 5.34 6.52 7.77
CA MET A 86 4.40 7.58 8.14
C MET A 86 3.00 7.01 8.27
N GLY A 87 2.30 7.30 9.37
CA GLY A 87 0.87 7.05 9.48
C GLY A 87 0.11 7.96 8.52
N LEU A 88 -0.75 7.41 7.68
CA LEU A 88 -1.62 8.17 6.79
C LEU A 88 -2.97 8.43 7.44
N GLU A 89 -3.52 7.40 8.09
CA GLU A 89 -4.86 7.42 8.65
C GLU A 89 -5.02 6.35 9.75
N LYS A 90 -5.36 6.80 10.96
CA LYS A 90 -5.83 5.95 12.04
C LYS A 90 -7.34 5.78 11.99
N LEU A 91 -7.78 4.54 12.13
CA LEU A 91 -9.17 4.15 11.98
C LEU A 91 -9.75 3.64 13.31
N SER A 92 -11.05 3.83 13.49
CA SER A 92 -11.84 3.21 14.56
C SER A 92 -12.67 2.00 14.07
N GLY A 93 -12.49 1.60 12.81
CA GLY A 93 -13.26 0.52 12.16
C GLY A 93 -12.63 -0.86 12.26
N SER A 94 -13.28 -1.83 11.62
CA SER A 94 -12.84 -3.24 11.57
C SER A 94 -11.59 -3.43 10.72
N ASP A 95 -10.97 -4.61 10.84
CA ASP A 95 -9.87 -5.04 9.97
C ASP A 95 -10.23 -4.99 8.48
N GLU A 96 -11.48 -5.29 8.12
CA GLU A 96 -11.93 -5.24 6.73
C GLU A 96 -12.06 -3.80 6.22
N TYR A 97 -12.56 -2.89 7.06
CA TYR A 97 -12.56 -1.47 6.76
C TYR A 97 -11.14 -0.94 6.57
N ARG A 98 -10.21 -1.31 7.46
CA ARG A 98 -8.79 -0.93 7.35
C ARG A 98 -8.15 -1.43 6.07
N LYS A 99 -8.42 -2.67 5.66
CA LYS A 99 -7.96 -3.22 4.38
C LYS A 99 -8.54 -2.48 3.19
N THR A 100 -9.80 -2.05 3.25
CA THR A 100 -10.41 -1.25 2.18
C THR A 100 -9.73 0.12 2.06
N MET A 101 -9.51 0.81 3.18
CA MET A 101 -8.77 2.08 3.21
C MET A 101 -7.33 1.93 2.69
N GLU A 102 -6.65 0.84 3.03
CA GLU A 102 -5.33 0.51 2.50
C GLU A 102 -5.32 0.48 0.95
N GLN A 103 -6.32 -0.14 0.32
CA GLN A 103 -6.41 -0.21 -1.15
C GLN A 103 -6.68 1.17 -1.77
N LEU A 104 -7.56 1.97 -1.16
CA LEU A 104 -7.83 3.33 -1.62
C LEU A 104 -6.57 4.20 -1.56
N TRP A 105 -5.78 4.09 -0.48
CA TRP A 105 -4.51 4.81 -0.35
C TRP A 105 -3.46 4.31 -1.35
N LYS A 106 -3.36 3.00 -1.63
CA LYS A 106 -2.47 2.47 -2.69
C LYS A 106 -2.78 3.07 -4.06
N ALA A 107 -4.07 3.14 -4.40
CA ALA A 107 -4.53 3.74 -5.65
C ALA A 107 -4.23 5.25 -5.70
N LYS A 108 -4.59 5.97 -4.63
CA LYS A 108 -4.40 7.41 -4.51
C LYS A 108 -2.93 7.83 -4.60
N LEU A 109 -2.03 7.08 -3.95
CA LEU A 109 -0.59 7.37 -3.95
C LEU A 109 0.17 6.68 -5.09
N ARG A 110 -0.54 5.92 -5.95
CA ARG A 110 0.02 5.16 -7.07
C ARG A 110 1.22 4.29 -6.64
N THR A 111 1.07 3.56 -5.54
CA THR A 111 2.18 2.73 -5.01
C THR A 111 2.24 1.33 -5.59
N TYR A 112 1.32 0.95 -6.48
CA TYR A 112 1.46 -0.29 -7.26
C TYR A 112 2.60 -0.19 -8.27
N ARG A 113 3.24 -1.32 -8.56
CA ARG A 113 4.17 -1.45 -9.69
C ARG A 113 3.49 -0.97 -11.00
N PRO A 114 4.20 -0.27 -11.90
CA PRO A 114 5.63 0.08 -11.85
C PRO A 114 5.95 1.37 -11.06
N TYR A 115 4.95 2.09 -10.56
CA TYR A 115 5.12 3.41 -9.95
C TYR A 115 5.57 3.37 -8.48
N GLY A 116 5.22 2.30 -7.76
CA GLY A 116 5.76 1.94 -6.45
C GLY A 116 6.10 0.45 -6.37
N ILE A 117 6.11 -0.07 -5.14
CA ILE A 117 6.54 -1.45 -4.84
C ILE A 117 5.41 -2.33 -4.27
N ASN A 118 4.18 -1.82 -4.12
CA ASN A 118 3.05 -2.70 -3.87
C ASN A 118 2.82 -3.62 -5.07
N VAL A 119 2.73 -4.92 -4.82
CA VAL A 119 2.35 -5.91 -5.84
C VAL A 119 0.83 -6.00 -5.87
N GLN A 120 0.25 -5.96 -7.07
CA GLN A 120 -1.18 -6.06 -7.24
C GLN A 120 -1.60 -7.53 -7.20
N ASP A 121 -2.18 -7.94 -6.08
CA ASP A 121 -2.83 -9.24 -5.98
C ASP A 121 -4.20 -9.15 -6.67
N LEU A 122 -4.20 -9.43 -7.97
CA LEU A 122 -5.40 -9.40 -8.81
C LEU A 122 -6.51 -10.31 -8.27
N HIS A 123 -6.16 -11.44 -7.65
CA HIS A 123 -7.15 -12.38 -7.13
C HIS A 123 -8.01 -11.75 -6.02
N ARG A 124 -7.37 -11.01 -5.10
CA ARG A 124 -8.09 -10.30 -4.03
C ARG A 124 -8.89 -9.11 -4.54
N TYR A 125 -8.40 -8.43 -5.59
CA TYR A 125 -9.11 -7.33 -6.23
C TYR A 125 -10.38 -7.81 -6.95
N PHE A 126 -10.28 -8.88 -7.76
CA PHE A 126 -11.43 -9.48 -8.43
C PHE A 126 -12.44 -10.05 -7.43
N GLN A 127 -11.97 -10.66 -6.34
CA GLN A 127 -12.87 -11.18 -5.29
C GLN A 127 -13.70 -10.06 -4.65
N LYS A 128 -13.08 -8.93 -4.29
CA LYS A 128 -13.82 -7.78 -3.69
C LYS A 128 -14.71 -7.07 -4.70
N PHE A 129 -14.25 -6.86 -5.93
CA PHE A 129 -15.06 -6.24 -6.99
C PHE A 129 -16.27 -7.12 -7.33
N TYR A 130 -16.08 -8.44 -7.45
CA TYR A 130 -17.16 -9.38 -7.72
C TYR A 130 -18.20 -9.41 -6.59
N ILE A 131 -17.76 -9.47 -5.32
CA ILE A 131 -18.67 -9.40 -4.17
C ILE A 131 -19.42 -8.04 -4.14
N PHE A 132 -18.73 -6.94 -4.45
CA PHE A 132 -19.33 -5.61 -4.48
C PHE A 132 -20.38 -5.45 -5.60
N VAL A 133 -20.14 -6.03 -6.78
CA VAL A 133 -21.04 -5.93 -7.94
C VAL A 133 -22.17 -6.96 -7.89
N HIS A 134 -21.90 -8.17 -7.38
CA HIS A 134 -22.80 -9.31 -7.53
C HIS A 134 -23.35 -9.85 -6.19
N GLY A 135 -22.86 -9.41 -5.03
CA GLY A 135 -23.42 -9.78 -3.73
C GLY A 135 -23.32 -11.26 -3.33
N GLU A 136 -22.63 -12.10 -4.12
CA GLU A 136 -22.52 -13.54 -3.88
C GLU A 136 -21.17 -13.94 -3.27
N THR A 137 -21.21 -14.79 -2.24
CA THR A 137 -20.04 -15.33 -1.51
C THR A 137 -19.58 -16.70 -2.01
N THR A 138 -20.16 -17.21 -3.10
CA THR A 138 -20.01 -18.61 -3.50
C THR A 138 -18.59 -18.93 -3.96
N SER A 139 -18.04 -19.96 -3.31
CA SER A 139 -16.62 -20.27 -3.17
C SER A 139 -15.80 -20.43 -4.46
N MET A 140 -14.53 -20.01 -4.36
CA MET A 140 -13.45 -20.04 -5.35
C MET A 140 -12.96 -21.45 -5.77
N LEU A 141 -13.79 -22.49 -5.73
CA LEU A 141 -13.39 -23.81 -6.20
C LEU A 141 -13.42 -23.93 -7.73
N ALA A 142 -14.19 -23.10 -8.44
CA ALA A 142 -14.33 -23.19 -9.90
C ALA A 142 -13.28 -22.40 -10.70
N PHE A 143 -12.60 -21.41 -10.12
CA PHE A 143 -11.65 -20.56 -10.86
C PHE A 143 -10.25 -21.17 -11.02
N LYS A 144 -9.93 -22.23 -10.25
CA LYS A 144 -8.61 -22.91 -10.29
C LYS A 144 -8.29 -23.64 -11.60
N GLN A 145 -9.24 -23.77 -12.54
CA GLN A 145 -9.08 -24.69 -13.69
C GLN A 145 -9.02 -24.04 -15.07
N ARG A 146 -9.01 -22.72 -15.21
CA ARG A 146 -8.97 -22.10 -16.55
C ARG A 146 -7.69 -21.26 -16.74
N PRO A 147 -6.82 -21.62 -17.70
CA PRO A 147 -5.70 -20.76 -18.05
C PRO A 147 -6.25 -19.47 -18.65
N ILE A 148 -6.01 -18.35 -17.96
CA ILE A 148 -6.47 -17.04 -18.42
C ILE A 148 -5.60 -16.63 -19.62
N LYS A 149 -6.07 -16.93 -20.84
CA LYS A 149 -5.70 -16.16 -22.03
C LYS A 149 -6.48 -14.84 -22.00
N ALA A 150 -6.06 -13.88 -21.17
CA ALA A 150 -6.69 -12.57 -21.12
C ALA A 150 -6.18 -11.70 -22.28
N THR A 151 -6.92 -11.73 -23.38
CA THR A 151 -6.95 -10.61 -24.32
C THR A 151 -8.07 -9.67 -23.84
N LEU A 152 -7.79 -8.79 -22.88
CA LEU A 152 -8.69 -7.67 -22.59
C LEU A 152 -8.10 -6.43 -23.27
N ARG A 153 -8.64 -6.08 -24.44
CA ARG A 153 -8.42 -4.77 -25.06
C ARG A 153 -9.15 -3.74 -24.21
N ILE A 154 -8.40 -2.91 -23.50
CA ILE A 154 -8.94 -1.72 -22.82
C ILE A 154 -8.74 -0.56 -23.79
N ASN A 155 -9.82 -0.13 -24.46
CA ASN A 155 -9.81 1.09 -25.26
C ASN A 155 -9.80 2.28 -24.30
N TYR A 156 -8.71 3.05 -24.29
CA TYR A 156 -8.70 4.39 -23.71
C TYR A 156 -9.27 5.34 -24.77
N ALA A 157 -10.51 5.80 -24.59
CA ALA A 157 -10.98 6.99 -25.25
C ALA A 157 -10.42 8.20 -24.49
N TYR A 158 -9.56 8.97 -25.14
CA TYR A 158 -9.26 10.34 -24.74
C TYR A 158 -10.24 11.22 -25.50
N ASP A 159 -11.19 11.83 -24.80
CA ASP A 159 -12.00 12.91 -25.35
C ASP A 159 -11.13 14.17 -25.42
N ALA A 160 -11.21 14.82 -26.58
CA ALA A 160 -10.42 15.97 -27.04
C ALA A 160 -10.88 17.31 -26.43
#